data_AF-A0A937QLK2-F1
#
_entry.id   AF-A0A937QLK2-F1
#
_cell.length_a   1.000
_cell.length_b   1.000
_cell.length_c   1.000
_cell.angle_alpha   90.00
_cell.angle_beta   90.00
_cell.angle_gamma   90.00
#
_symmetry.space_group_name_H-M   'P 1'
#
loop_
_entity.id
_entity.type
_entity.pdbx_description
1 polymer ?
#
loop_
_entity_poly.entity_id
_entity_poly.type
_entity_poly.pdbx_seq_one_letter_code
_entity_poly.pdbx_strand_id
1 'polypeptide(L)'
;MELSWLIKLRIAAAAAVGAALIYGVGWHVAGSSDRIGDMAYGRATPLVVLAFLAGLIGYFVSWPYGREIGILAAPSGLAVWAFRSGSMANLIQQNPTAAQRQVLVASLRFEPIFWLIVVAAGFAGVLLAQKIRPSLKLKELKEEPDSSAAKHLNAIVALVGSCVIAQFCIRICAQDIRMSDSELGSVMAQPAAAQVAFAVLVSFGVAAFAVKKFLNVSYVWPALASALVTAFGMYTYAKNVQYLARAWPAAFFSDTVASVLPVQMVAFGALGSVAGYWMAIRYVYWRKHEMN
;
A
#
# COMPACT_ATOMS: atom_id res chain seq x y z
N MET A 1 22.69 15.51 -2.42
CA MET A 1 23.07 14.67 -1.24
C MET A 1 22.82 13.17 -1.46
N GLU A 2 23.87 12.36 -1.37
CA GLU A 2 23.76 10.91 -1.26
C GLU A 2 23.20 10.53 0.11
N LEU A 3 22.36 9.49 0.18
CA LEU A 3 21.90 8.95 1.46
C LEU A 3 23.13 8.39 2.18
N SER A 4 23.47 8.92 3.37
CA SER A 4 24.59 8.39 4.14
C SER A 4 24.36 6.91 4.43
N TRP A 5 25.45 6.13 4.48
CA TRP A 5 25.39 4.70 4.75
C TRP A 5 24.61 4.38 6.03
N LEU A 6 24.77 5.23 7.05
CA LEU A 6 24.04 5.14 8.31
C LEU A 6 22.52 5.25 8.15
N ILE A 7 22.03 6.16 7.29
CA ILE A 7 20.58 6.29 7.05
C ILE A 7 20.04 5.05 6.33
N LYS A 8 20.78 4.51 5.34
CA LYS A 8 20.40 3.26 4.66
C LYS A 8 20.29 2.10 5.65
N LEU A 9 21.25 1.97 6.56
CA LEU A 9 21.26 0.93 7.58
C LEU A 9 20.07 1.08 8.55
N ARG A 10 19.70 2.31 8.93
CA ARG A 10 18.51 2.57 9.75
C ARG A 10 17.19 2.24 9.06
N ILE A 11 17.07 2.57 7.78
CA ILE A 11 15.91 2.19 6.96
C ILE A 11 15.79 0.67 6.90
N ALA A 12 16.90 -0.02 6.61
CA ALA A 12 16.95 -1.48 6.57
C ALA A 12 16.59 -2.10 7.92
N ALA A 13 17.10 -1.54 9.03
CA ALA A 13 16.82 -2.03 10.37
C ALA A 13 15.34 -1.82 10.76
N ALA A 14 14.74 -0.67 10.45
CA ALA A 14 13.31 -0.44 10.67
C ALA A 14 12.44 -1.40 9.84
N ALA A 15 12.80 -1.64 8.58
CA ALA A 15 12.13 -2.62 7.73
C ALA A 15 12.26 -4.05 8.28
N ALA A 16 13.45 -4.42 8.78
CA ALA A 16 13.71 -5.72 9.38
C ALA A 16 12.90 -5.95 10.66
N VAL A 17 12.72 -4.94 11.51
CA VAL A 17 11.82 -5.01 12.68
C VAL A 17 10.39 -5.33 12.24
N GLY A 18 9.91 -4.64 11.21
CA GLY A 18 8.62 -4.90 10.59
C GLY A 18 8.47 -6.35 10.11
N ALA A 19 9.44 -6.82 9.32
CA ALA A 19 9.46 -8.18 8.82
C ALA A 19 9.51 -9.22 9.95
N ALA A 20 10.32 -9.01 10.99
CA ALA A 20 10.43 -9.93 12.11
C ALA A 20 9.13 -10.02 12.92
N LEU A 21 8.49 -8.89 13.25
CA LEU A 21 7.30 -8.89 14.10
C LEU A 21 6.02 -9.21 13.33
N ILE A 22 5.79 -8.58 12.19
CA ILE A 22 4.54 -8.77 11.43
C ILE A 22 4.59 -10.08 10.67
N TYR A 23 5.64 -10.33 9.89
CA TYR A 23 5.74 -11.58 9.15
C TYR A 23 6.25 -12.73 10.02
N GLY A 24 7.37 -12.58 10.73
CA GLY A 24 7.93 -13.67 11.53
C GLY A 24 6.99 -14.13 12.65
N VAL A 25 6.55 -13.24 13.53
CA VAL A 25 5.65 -13.59 14.65
C VAL A 25 4.19 -13.63 14.19
N GLY A 26 3.74 -12.60 13.48
CA GLY A 26 2.33 -12.47 13.10
C GLY A 26 1.84 -13.61 12.23
N TRP A 27 2.68 -14.19 11.36
CA TRP A 27 2.27 -15.32 10.51
C TRP A 27 1.83 -16.54 11.32
N HIS A 28 2.54 -16.83 12.42
CA HIS A 28 2.20 -17.93 13.30
C HIS A 28 0.99 -17.65 14.18
N VAL A 29 0.74 -16.38 14.53
CA VAL A 29 -0.33 -16.01 15.47
C VAL A 29 -1.66 -15.68 14.76
N ALA A 30 -1.62 -15.04 13.59
CA ALA A 30 -2.81 -14.63 12.84
C ALA A 30 -3.20 -15.63 11.72
N GLY A 31 -2.33 -16.58 11.37
CA GLY A 31 -2.60 -17.67 10.43
C GLY A 31 -2.02 -17.45 9.02
N SER A 32 -1.97 -18.54 8.23
CA SER A 32 -1.37 -18.57 6.89
C SER A 32 -2.22 -17.92 5.79
N SER A 33 -1.58 -17.64 4.66
CA SER A 33 -2.13 -17.05 3.43
C SER A 33 -3.35 -17.73 2.82
N ASP A 34 -3.60 -18.99 3.13
CA ASP A 34 -4.75 -19.74 2.57
C ASP A 34 -6.10 -19.25 3.14
N ARG A 35 -6.08 -18.25 4.03
CA ARG A 35 -7.26 -17.69 4.70
C ARG A 35 -7.45 -16.19 4.42
N ILE A 36 -6.83 -15.65 3.37
CA ILE A 36 -7.09 -14.29 2.90
C ILE A 36 -8.55 -14.21 2.45
N GLY A 37 -9.31 -13.27 3.00
CA GLY A 37 -10.78 -13.21 2.90
C GLY A 37 -11.55 -13.75 4.11
N ASP A 38 -10.90 -14.43 5.06
CA ASP A 38 -11.49 -14.98 6.30
C ASP A 38 -10.71 -14.56 7.57
N MET A 39 -10.18 -13.33 7.57
CA MET A 39 -9.62 -12.75 8.80
C MET A 39 -10.73 -12.37 9.76
N ALA A 40 -11.22 -13.37 10.50
CA ALA A 40 -12.13 -13.18 11.61
C ALA A 40 -11.54 -12.20 12.64
N TYR A 41 -12.41 -11.36 13.24
CA TYR A 41 -12.06 -10.31 14.21
C TYR A 41 -11.10 -10.76 15.33
N GLY A 42 -11.17 -12.03 15.76
CA GLY A 42 -10.27 -12.56 16.79
C GLY A 42 -8.79 -12.69 16.37
N ARG A 43 -8.51 -12.85 15.08
CA ARG A 43 -7.13 -12.99 14.54
C ARG A 43 -6.54 -11.67 14.05
N ALA A 44 -7.39 -10.67 13.86
CA ALA A 44 -7.00 -9.30 13.50
C ALA A 44 -6.25 -8.59 14.63
N THR A 45 -6.71 -8.75 15.88
CA THR A 45 -6.15 -8.10 17.08
C THR A 45 -4.63 -8.30 17.25
N PRO A 46 -4.07 -9.52 17.25
CA PRO A 46 -2.64 -9.70 17.43
C PRO A 46 -1.81 -9.02 16.34
N LEU A 47 -2.31 -8.99 15.10
CA LEU A 47 -1.61 -8.33 13.99
C LEU A 47 -1.55 -6.81 14.17
N VAL A 48 -2.65 -6.19 14.63
CA VAL A 48 -2.69 -4.76 14.94
C VAL A 48 -1.73 -4.41 16.07
N VAL A 49 -1.67 -5.24 17.13
CA VAL A 49 -0.73 -5.06 18.23
C VAL A 49 0.72 -5.20 17.76
N LEU A 50 1.02 -6.21 16.95
CA LEU A 50 2.35 -6.42 16.39
C LEU A 50 2.78 -5.26 15.49
N ALA A 51 1.87 -4.72 14.68
CA ALA A 51 2.16 -3.57 13.84
C ALA A 51 2.43 -2.31 14.68
N PHE A 52 1.65 -2.08 15.74
CA PHE A 52 1.90 -1.01 16.71
C PHE A 52 3.30 -1.13 17.34
N LEU A 53 3.65 -2.33 17.83
CA LEU A 53 4.97 -2.61 18.39
C LEU A 53 6.09 -2.43 17.36
N ALA A 54 5.87 -2.85 16.10
CA ALA A 54 6.83 -2.67 15.02
C ALA A 54 7.13 -1.18 14.76
N GLY A 55 6.11 -0.33 14.76
CA GLY A 55 6.30 1.11 14.65
C GLY A 55 7.05 1.71 15.85
N LEU A 56 6.67 1.30 17.06
CA LEU A 56 7.31 1.76 18.30
C LEU A 56 8.79 1.37 18.35
N ILE A 57 9.13 0.11 18.07
CA ILE A 57 10.52 -0.37 18.06
C ILE A 57 11.28 0.23 16.87
N GLY A 58 10.64 0.29 15.70
CA GLY A 58 11.20 0.90 14.50
C GLY A 58 11.63 2.35 14.72
N TYR A 59 10.86 3.12 15.52
CA TYR A 59 11.24 4.47 15.94
C TYR A 59 12.58 4.49 16.68
N PHE A 60 12.75 3.66 17.71
CA PHE A 60 13.98 3.64 18.51
C PHE A 60 15.18 3.12 17.74
N VAL A 61 14.99 2.09 16.91
CA VAL A 61 16.06 1.53 16.06
C VAL A 61 16.56 2.54 15.02
N SER A 62 15.69 3.44 14.56
CA SER A 62 16.05 4.45 13.57
C SER A 62 16.40 5.83 14.17
N TRP A 63 16.63 5.90 15.49
CA TRP A 63 17.04 7.11 16.19
C TRP A 63 18.32 7.76 15.61
N PRO A 64 18.42 9.10 15.50
CA PRO A 64 17.44 10.12 15.88
C PRO A 64 16.36 10.44 14.84
N TYR A 65 16.28 9.74 13.69
CA TYR A 65 15.27 9.98 12.66
C TYR A 65 14.08 9.02 12.79
N GLY A 66 13.74 8.69 14.04
CA GLY A 66 12.76 7.67 14.39
C GLY A 66 11.39 7.93 13.80
N ARG A 67 10.98 9.21 13.77
CA ARG A 67 9.66 9.61 13.30
C ARG A 67 9.51 9.40 11.80
N GLU A 68 10.54 9.75 11.04
CA GLU A 68 10.54 9.68 9.59
C GLU A 68 10.78 8.26 9.11
N ILE A 69 11.70 7.51 9.72
CA ILE A 69 12.08 6.17 9.24
C ILE A 69 11.20 5.08 9.87
N GLY A 70 10.81 5.21 11.14
CA GLY A 70 10.08 4.18 11.88
C GLY A 70 8.71 3.84 11.28
N ILE A 71 8.08 4.77 10.57
CA ILE A 71 6.82 4.54 9.86
C ILE A 71 6.93 3.45 8.78
N LEU A 72 8.14 3.13 8.30
CA LEU A 72 8.34 2.08 7.31
C LEU A 72 8.19 0.67 7.91
N ALA A 73 8.30 0.51 9.23
CA ALA A 73 8.31 -0.80 9.86
C ALA A 73 7.04 -1.60 9.53
N ALA A 74 5.85 -1.04 9.80
CA ALA A 74 4.61 -1.76 9.57
C ALA A 74 4.34 -2.08 8.08
N PRO A 75 4.44 -1.12 7.14
CA PRO A 75 4.32 -1.40 5.71
C PRO A 75 5.35 -2.40 5.18
N SER A 76 6.59 -2.40 5.68
CA SER A 76 7.63 -3.36 5.26
C SER A 76 7.30 -4.77 5.71
N GLY A 77 6.86 -4.93 6.96
CA GLY A 77 6.40 -6.23 7.45
C GLY A 77 5.20 -6.76 6.68
N LEU A 78 4.23 -5.89 6.40
CA LEU A 78 3.09 -6.22 5.55
C LEU A 78 3.50 -6.53 4.11
N ALA A 79 4.54 -5.90 3.56
CA ALA A 79 5.02 -6.17 2.22
C ALA A 79 5.61 -7.60 2.10
N VAL A 80 6.36 -8.05 3.11
CA VAL A 80 6.85 -9.44 3.16
C VAL A 80 5.67 -10.41 3.28
N TRP A 81 4.70 -10.09 4.13
CA TRP A 81 3.45 -10.85 4.25
C TRP A 81 2.72 -10.94 2.91
N ALA A 82 2.51 -9.81 2.25
CA ALA A 82 1.79 -9.68 0.99
C ALA A 82 2.48 -10.43 -0.16
N PHE A 83 3.81 -10.45 -0.17
CA PHE A 83 4.58 -11.19 -1.16
C PHE A 83 4.44 -12.71 -1.00
N ARG A 84 4.24 -13.17 0.25
CA ARG A 84 4.05 -14.58 0.59
C ARG A 84 2.58 -15.03 0.60
N SER A 85 1.66 -14.09 0.41
CA SER A 85 0.21 -14.28 0.51
C SER A 85 -0.45 -15.02 -0.66
N GLY A 86 0.32 -15.41 -1.67
CA GLY A 86 -0.23 -16.04 -2.88
C GLY A 86 -0.77 -15.02 -3.89
N SER A 87 -1.68 -15.46 -4.75
CA SER A 87 -2.23 -14.66 -5.86
C SER A 87 -3.77 -14.61 -5.81
N MET A 88 -4.35 -13.59 -6.42
CA MET A 88 -5.80 -13.51 -6.60
C MET A 88 -6.34 -14.70 -7.40
N ALA A 89 -5.59 -15.15 -8.41
CA ALA A 89 -5.91 -16.36 -9.17
C ALA A 89 -6.08 -17.61 -8.27
N ASN A 90 -5.22 -17.82 -7.28
CA ASN A 90 -5.34 -18.94 -6.35
C ASN A 90 -6.63 -18.86 -5.51
N LEU A 91 -6.99 -17.66 -5.02
CA LEU A 91 -8.25 -17.45 -4.29
C LEU A 91 -9.48 -17.71 -5.16
N ILE A 92 -9.43 -17.31 -6.44
CA ILE A 92 -10.50 -17.57 -7.39
C ILE A 92 -10.59 -19.07 -7.75
N GLN A 93 -9.46 -19.78 -7.83
CA GLN A 93 -9.45 -21.23 -8.05
C GLN A 93 -10.07 -22.00 -6.88
N GLN A 94 -9.85 -21.56 -5.64
CA GLN A 94 -10.48 -22.13 -4.45
C GLN A 94 -12.00 -21.85 -4.38
N ASN A 95 -12.48 -20.89 -5.17
CA ASN A 95 -13.88 -20.47 -5.25
C ASN A 95 -14.39 -20.67 -6.70
N PRO A 96 -14.53 -21.92 -7.17
CA PRO A 96 -14.69 -22.20 -8.60
C PRO A 96 -15.99 -21.64 -9.21
N THR A 97 -17.07 -21.57 -8.43
CA THR A 97 -18.39 -21.15 -8.94
C THR A 97 -18.56 -19.63 -8.96
N ALA A 98 -19.37 -19.11 -9.89
CA ALA A 98 -19.66 -17.67 -9.96
C ALA A 98 -20.23 -17.10 -8.65
N ALA A 99 -21.09 -17.86 -7.97
CA ALA A 99 -21.66 -17.46 -6.68
C ALA A 99 -20.60 -17.36 -5.58
N GLN A 100 -19.69 -18.33 -5.48
CA GLN A 100 -18.58 -18.28 -4.53
C GLN A 100 -17.64 -17.10 -4.81
N ARG A 101 -17.32 -16.83 -6.08
CA ARG A 101 -16.51 -15.65 -6.46
C ARG A 101 -17.20 -14.34 -6.11
N GLN A 102 -18.52 -14.24 -6.26
CA GLN A 102 -19.28 -13.05 -5.83
C GLN A 102 -19.16 -12.81 -4.33
N VAL A 103 -19.30 -13.86 -3.52
CA VAL A 103 -19.16 -13.78 -2.06
C VAL A 103 -17.72 -13.38 -1.68
N LEU A 104 -16.72 -13.99 -2.31
CA LEU A 104 -15.31 -13.64 -2.11
C LEU A 104 -15.06 -12.16 -2.45
N VAL A 105 -15.48 -11.69 -3.61
CA VAL A 105 -15.25 -10.29 -4.02
C VAL A 105 -15.98 -9.32 -3.08
N ALA A 106 -17.15 -9.70 -2.58
CA ALA A 106 -17.90 -8.91 -1.60
C ALA A 106 -17.22 -8.84 -0.22
N SER A 107 -16.41 -9.83 0.18
CA SER A 107 -15.59 -9.76 1.40
C SER A 107 -14.31 -8.96 1.16
N LEU A 108 -13.63 -9.21 0.04
CA LEU A 108 -12.37 -8.55 -0.33
C LEU A 108 -12.50 -7.02 -0.50
N ARG A 109 -13.69 -6.49 -0.81
CA ARG A 109 -13.89 -5.04 -0.98
C ARG A 109 -13.59 -4.22 0.29
N PHE A 110 -13.74 -4.80 1.48
CA PHE A 110 -13.52 -4.12 2.75
C PHE A 110 -12.19 -4.49 3.41
N GLU A 111 -11.55 -5.56 2.96
CA GLU A 111 -10.25 -5.99 3.46
C GLU A 111 -9.16 -4.90 3.41
N PRO A 112 -9.08 -4.01 2.38
CA PRO A 112 -8.11 -2.93 2.37
C PRO A 112 -8.21 -1.99 3.58
N ILE A 113 -9.42 -1.81 4.12
CA ILE A 113 -9.62 -0.97 5.31
C ILE A 113 -8.94 -1.61 6.52
N PHE A 114 -9.08 -2.94 6.68
CA PHE A 114 -8.38 -3.68 7.72
C PHE A 114 -6.86 -3.52 7.58
N TRP A 115 -6.32 -3.70 6.38
CA TRP A 115 -4.88 -3.53 6.16
C TRP A 115 -4.39 -2.11 6.41
N LEU A 116 -5.20 -1.09 6.08
CA LEU A 116 -4.90 0.30 6.43
C LEU A 116 -4.91 0.53 7.94
N ILE A 117 -5.80 -0.12 8.70
CA ILE A 117 -5.79 -0.07 10.17
C ILE A 117 -4.48 -0.64 10.71
N VAL A 118 -3.97 -1.73 10.14
CA VAL A 118 -2.68 -2.31 10.53
C VAL A 118 -1.53 -1.32 10.26
N VAL A 119 -1.50 -0.67 9.08
CA VAL A 119 -0.52 0.38 8.78
C VAL A 119 -0.65 1.56 9.76
N ALA A 120 -1.87 2.02 10.02
CA ALA A 120 -2.15 3.12 10.93
C ALA A 120 -1.74 2.80 12.37
N ALA A 121 -1.91 1.56 12.83
CA ALA A 121 -1.43 1.10 14.12
C ALA A 121 0.10 1.21 14.23
N GLY A 122 0.83 0.84 13.17
CA GLY A 122 2.27 1.09 13.11
C GLY A 122 2.64 2.57 13.22
N PHE A 123 1.91 3.45 12.54
CA PHE A 123 2.15 4.89 12.67
C PHE A 123 1.82 5.39 14.09
N ALA A 124 0.76 4.87 14.72
CA ALA A 124 0.43 5.20 16.10
C ALA A 124 1.55 4.78 17.08
N GLY A 125 2.19 3.63 16.85
CA GLY A 125 3.35 3.19 17.63
C GLY A 125 4.53 4.16 17.54
N VAL A 126 4.82 4.67 16.33
CA VAL A 126 5.83 5.71 16.09
C VAL A 126 5.49 7.00 16.85
N LEU A 127 4.23 7.43 16.81
CA LEU A 127 3.77 8.64 17.50
C LEU A 127 3.88 8.51 19.03
N LEU A 128 3.56 7.34 19.59
CA LEU A 128 3.76 7.08 21.02
C LEU A 128 5.25 7.14 21.39
N ALA A 129 6.11 6.48 20.60
CA ALA A 129 7.54 6.49 20.82
C ALA A 129 8.13 7.92 20.75
N GLN A 130 7.62 8.75 19.84
CA GLN A 130 7.95 10.17 19.75
C GLN A 130 7.56 10.96 21.00
N LYS A 131 6.40 10.65 21.60
CA LYS A 131 5.97 11.26 22.86
C LYS A 131 6.86 10.87 24.03
N ILE A 132 7.35 9.62 24.05
CA ILE A 132 8.28 9.12 25.07
C ILE A 132 9.65 9.80 24.95
N ARG A 133 10.19 9.91 23.73
CA ARG A 133 11.50 10.53 23.48
C ARG A 133 11.46 11.35 22.19
N PRO A 134 11.46 12.69 22.24
CA PRO A 134 11.33 13.54 21.04
C PRO A 134 12.51 13.41 20.07
N SER A 135 12.25 13.08 18.81
CA SER A 135 13.28 13.00 17.75
C SER A 135 13.72 14.36 17.23
N LEU A 136 14.88 14.39 16.56
CA LEU A 136 15.27 15.50 15.71
C LEU A 136 14.27 15.59 14.56
N LYS A 137 13.53 16.69 14.46
CA LYS A 137 12.67 16.97 13.30
C LYS A 137 13.57 17.32 12.12
N LEU A 138 13.43 16.63 10.99
CA LEU A 138 13.92 17.21 9.74
C LEU A 138 13.21 18.54 9.52
N LYS A 139 13.97 19.58 9.18
CA LYS A 139 13.45 20.90 8.82
C LYS A 139 12.65 20.74 7.51
N GLU A 140 11.37 20.39 7.61
CA GLU A 140 10.47 20.50 6.47
C GLU A 140 10.34 21.98 6.12
N LEU A 141 10.56 22.32 4.85
CA LEU A 141 10.15 23.60 4.28
C LEU A 141 8.62 23.65 4.32
N LYS A 142 8.07 24.06 5.45
CA LYS A 142 6.64 24.33 5.60
C LYS A 142 6.30 25.61 4.84
N GLU A 143 5.88 25.46 3.60
CA GLU A 143 5.01 26.44 2.95
C GLU A 143 3.59 26.11 3.42
N GLU A 144 3.08 26.82 4.44
CA GLU A 144 1.71 26.61 4.90
C GLU A 144 0.74 27.14 3.83
N PRO A 145 -0.29 26.38 3.44
CA PRO A 145 -1.30 26.89 2.50
C PRO A 145 -2.15 27.97 3.18
N ASP A 146 -2.37 29.06 2.45
CA ASP A 146 -2.91 30.35 2.95
C ASP A 146 -4.35 30.31 3.49
N SER A 147 -5.12 29.21 3.36
CA SER A 147 -6.48 29.13 3.91
C SER A 147 -6.95 27.72 4.30
N SER A 148 -7.88 27.62 5.25
CA SER A 148 -8.46 26.34 5.70
C SER A 148 -9.32 25.66 4.62
N ALA A 149 -9.98 26.42 3.76
CA ALA A 149 -10.75 25.90 2.63
C ALA A 149 -9.83 25.24 1.58
N ALA A 150 -8.69 25.88 1.29
CA ALA A 150 -7.68 25.31 0.39
C ALA A 150 -7.10 23.99 0.94
N LYS A 151 -6.96 23.84 2.26
CA LYS A 151 -6.49 22.59 2.89
C LYS A 151 -7.44 21.41 2.61
N HIS A 152 -8.75 21.61 2.76
CA HIS A 152 -9.75 20.55 2.52
C HIS A 152 -9.84 20.20 1.03
N LEU A 153 -9.83 21.22 0.16
CA LEU A 153 -9.82 21.00 -1.28
C LEU A 153 -8.57 20.23 -1.71
N ASN A 154 -7.38 20.61 -1.24
CA ASN A 154 -6.13 19.92 -1.54
C ASN A 154 -6.13 18.47 -1.05
N ALA A 155 -6.76 18.18 0.08
CA ALA A 155 -6.92 16.81 0.58
C ALA A 155 -7.82 15.96 -0.35
N ILE A 156 -8.97 16.50 -0.78
CA ILE A 156 -9.88 15.82 -1.71
C ILE A 156 -9.18 15.58 -3.05
N VAL A 157 -8.55 16.62 -3.61
CA VAL A 157 -7.80 16.53 -4.87
C VAL A 157 -6.63 15.54 -4.74
N ALA A 158 -5.93 15.52 -3.61
CA ALA A 158 -4.86 14.56 -3.35
C ALA A 158 -5.38 13.12 -3.33
N LEU A 159 -6.53 12.87 -2.70
CA LEU A 159 -7.11 11.54 -2.61
C LEU A 159 -7.60 11.04 -3.98
N VAL A 160 -8.43 11.84 -4.66
CA VAL A 160 -8.99 11.49 -5.97
C VAL A 160 -7.89 11.41 -7.02
N GLY A 161 -6.98 12.39 -7.05
CA GLY A 161 -5.83 12.41 -7.96
C GLY A 161 -4.92 11.21 -7.75
N SER A 162 -4.67 10.81 -6.49
CA SER A 162 -3.90 9.59 -6.21
C SER A 162 -4.58 8.33 -6.72
N CYS A 163 -5.91 8.22 -6.59
CA CYS A 163 -6.65 7.08 -7.14
C CYS A 163 -6.49 7.00 -8.66
N VAL A 164 -6.68 8.13 -9.36
CA VAL A 164 -6.56 8.18 -10.83
C VAL A 164 -5.15 7.85 -11.29
N ILE A 165 -4.13 8.49 -10.70
CA ILE A 165 -2.72 8.26 -11.04
C ILE A 165 -2.35 6.80 -10.76
N ALA A 166 -2.66 6.30 -9.56
CA ALA A 166 -2.30 4.94 -9.19
C ALA A 166 -3.00 3.90 -10.07
N GLN A 167 -4.29 4.06 -10.33
CA GLN A 167 -5.05 3.16 -11.19
C GLN A 167 -4.51 3.14 -12.63
N PHE A 168 -4.19 4.31 -13.19
CA PHE A 168 -3.58 4.43 -14.51
C PHE A 168 -2.21 3.75 -14.56
N CYS A 169 -1.33 4.05 -13.60
CA CYS A 169 0.01 3.47 -13.56
C CYS A 169 -0.01 1.95 -13.32
N ILE A 170 -0.88 1.43 -12.44
CA ILE A 170 -1.01 -0.01 -12.19
C ILE A 170 -1.45 -0.73 -13.47
N ARG A 171 -2.45 -0.15 -14.17
CA ARG A 171 -2.92 -0.69 -15.46
C ARG A 171 -1.85 -0.74 -16.53
N ILE A 172 -0.74 0.00 -16.41
CA ILE A 172 0.39 -0.06 -17.36
C ILE A 172 1.46 -1.02 -16.83
N CYS A 173 1.87 -0.86 -15.57
CA CYS A 173 3.03 -1.57 -15.02
C CYS A 173 2.73 -3.03 -14.64
N ALA A 174 1.49 -3.36 -14.29
CA ALA A 174 1.09 -4.72 -13.91
C ALA A 174 0.46 -5.51 -15.07
N GLN A 175 0.60 -5.05 -16.33
CA GLN A 175 0.09 -5.79 -17.48
C GLN A 175 0.87 -7.09 -17.68
N ASP A 176 0.16 -8.20 -17.71
CA ASP A 176 0.66 -9.48 -18.22
C ASP A 176 0.01 -9.75 -19.59
N ILE A 177 -0.08 -11.02 -20.00
CA ILE A 177 -0.70 -11.45 -21.25
C ILE A 177 -2.13 -10.91 -21.34
N ARG A 178 -2.35 -10.07 -22.34
CA ARG A 178 -3.67 -9.53 -22.71
C ARG A 178 -4.27 -10.39 -23.80
N MET A 179 -5.49 -10.87 -23.56
CA MET A 179 -6.27 -11.61 -24.56
C MET A 179 -7.47 -10.79 -24.99
N SER A 180 -7.78 -10.82 -26.29
CA SER A 180 -8.97 -10.17 -26.83
C SER A 180 -10.20 -10.93 -26.36
N ASP A 181 -11.24 -10.19 -25.99
CA ASP A 181 -12.51 -10.75 -25.54
C ASP A 181 -13.67 -10.03 -26.21
N SER A 182 -14.71 -10.76 -26.63
CA SER A 182 -15.82 -10.17 -27.39
C SER A 182 -16.79 -9.36 -26.53
N GLU A 183 -16.87 -9.61 -25.22
CA GLU A 183 -17.79 -8.93 -24.30
C GLU A 183 -17.11 -7.80 -23.52
N LEU A 184 -15.90 -8.06 -23.04
CA LEU A 184 -15.12 -7.13 -22.21
C LEU A 184 -14.07 -6.34 -23.02
N GLY A 185 -13.95 -6.61 -24.32
CA GLY A 185 -12.91 -6.07 -25.21
C GLY A 185 -11.55 -6.74 -24.99
N SER A 186 -11.12 -6.86 -23.73
CA SER A 186 -9.93 -7.65 -23.39
C SER A 186 -9.91 -8.09 -21.94
N VAL A 187 -9.28 -9.23 -21.69
CA VAL A 187 -8.95 -9.73 -20.35
C VAL A 187 -7.44 -9.80 -20.16
N MET A 188 -7.01 -9.72 -18.91
CA MET A 188 -5.59 -9.74 -18.52
C MET A 188 -5.31 -10.97 -17.66
N ALA A 189 -4.22 -11.68 -17.95
CA ALA A 189 -3.73 -12.74 -17.08
C ALA A 189 -3.20 -12.16 -15.75
N GLN A 190 -3.18 -13.00 -14.70
CA GLN A 190 -2.60 -12.68 -13.40
C GLN A 190 -1.12 -12.34 -13.54
N PRO A 191 -0.70 -11.10 -13.24
CA PRO A 191 0.72 -10.75 -13.23
C PRO A 191 1.47 -11.47 -12.12
N ALA A 192 2.76 -11.69 -12.36
CA ALA A 192 3.69 -12.24 -11.37
C ALA A 192 3.75 -11.38 -10.09
N ALA A 193 3.96 -12.00 -8.93
CA ALA A 193 3.96 -11.29 -7.64
C ALA A 193 4.98 -10.14 -7.56
N ALA A 194 6.17 -10.32 -8.14
CA ALA A 194 7.19 -9.27 -8.20
C ALA A 194 6.77 -8.09 -9.09
N GLN A 195 6.06 -8.38 -10.19
CA GLN A 195 5.51 -7.33 -11.07
C GLN A 195 4.40 -6.55 -10.37
N VAL A 196 3.52 -7.22 -9.62
CA VAL A 196 2.51 -6.57 -8.78
C VAL A 196 3.17 -5.66 -7.75
N ALA A 197 4.16 -6.18 -7.01
CA ALA A 197 4.87 -5.42 -6.00
C ALA A 197 5.51 -4.15 -6.60
N PHE A 198 6.21 -4.30 -7.73
CA PHE A 198 6.80 -3.18 -8.46
C PHE A 198 5.76 -2.18 -8.94
N ALA A 199 4.71 -2.65 -9.62
CA ALA A 199 3.68 -1.81 -10.20
C ALA A 199 2.96 -0.98 -9.14
N VAL A 200 2.54 -1.59 -8.03
CA VAL A 200 1.87 -0.88 -6.94
C VAL A 200 2.83 0.12 -6.28
N LEU A 201 4.06 -0.29 -5.95
CA LEU A 201 5.04 0.59 -5.32
C LEU A 201 5.33 1.82 -6.17
N VAL A 202 5.60 1.62 -7.46
CA VAL A 202 5.89 2.73 -8.39
C VAL A 202 4.67 3.61 -8.59
N SER A 203 3.48 3.04 -8.75
CA SER A 203 2.25 3.80 -8.99
C SER A 203 1.92 4.73 -7.82
N PHE A 204 1.99 4.23 -6.59
CA PHE A 204 1.78 5.07 -5.40
C PHE A 204 2.97 6.01 -5.13
N GLY A 205 4.18 5.64 -5.56
CA GLY A 205 5.34 6.53 -5.56
C GLY A 205 5.17 7.73 -6.47
N VAL A 206 4.69 7.52 -7.70
CA VAL A 206 4.38 8.61 -8.64
C VAL A 206 3.24 9.48 -8.11
N ALA A 207 2.17 8.85 -7.59
CA ALA A 207 1.04 9.58 -7.00
C ALA A 207 1.48 10.46 -5.82
N ALA A 208 2.24 9.91 -4.87
CA ALA A 208 2.71 10.67 -3.72
C ALA A 208 3.74 11.74 -4.09
N PHE A 209 4.59 11.49 -5.08
CA PHE A 209 5.49 12.51 -5.62
C PHE A 209 4.69 13.69 -6.17
N ALA A 210 3.69 13.43 -7.01
CA ALA A 210 2.84 14.47 -7.59
C ALA A 210 2.06 15.23 -6.53
N VAL A 211 1.39 14.52 -5.60
CA VAL A 211 0.63 15.15 -4.50
C VAL A 211 1.52 16.03 -3.62
N LYS A 212 2.71 15.56 -3.25
CA LYS A 212 3.65 16.38 -2.48
C LYS A 212 4.15 17.56 -3.29
N LYS A 213 4.47 17.36 -4.57
CA LYS A 213 5.05 18.40 -5.43
C LYS A 213 4.08 19.53 -5.75
N PHE A 214 2.82 19.20 -6.04
CA PHE A 214 1.83 20.17 -6.53
C PHE A 214 0.87 20.67 -5.46
N LEU A 215 0.55 19.84 -4.46
CA LEU A 215 -0.43 20.18 -3.42
C LEU A 215 0.21 20.43 -2.04
N ASN A 216 1.49 20.09 -1.89
CA ASN A 216 2.23 20.12 -0.62
C ASN A 216 1.55 19.33 0.51
N VAL A 217 0.90 18.21 0.15
CA VAL A 217 0.17 17.36 1.09
C VAL A 217 1.00 16.12 1.49
N SER A 218 0.69 15.51 2.63
CA SER A 218 1.40 14.33 3.17
C SER A 218 1.13 13.04 2.37
N TYR A 219 2.01 12.05 2.54
CA TYR A 219 1.90 10.70 1.97
C TYR A 219 0.68 9.90 2.47
N VAL A 220 -0.05 10.40 3.47
CA VAL A 220 -1.23 9.72 4.04
C VAL A 220 -2.33 9.58 2.99
N TRP A 221 -2.57 10.60 2.15
CA TRP A 221 -3.65 10.57 1.16
C TRP A 221 -3.40 9.57 0.02
N PRO A 222 -2.20 9.54 -0.59
CA PRO A 222 -1.82 8.45 -1.49
C PRO A 222 -1.92 7.07 -0.82
N ALA A 223 -1.51 6.92 0.44
CA ALA A 223 -1.63 5.64 1.15
C ALA A 223 -3.11 5.23 1.33
N LEU A 224 -4.00 6.14 1.73
CA LEU A 224 -5.44 5.90 1.84
C LEU A 224 -6.09 5.56 0.49
N ALA A 225 -5.61 6.16 -0.60
CA ALA A 225 -6.09 5.87 -1.95
C ALA A 225 -5.93 4.39 -2.34
N SER A 226 -4.99 3.65 -1.73
CA SER A 226 -4.84 2.20 -1.97
C SER A 226 -6.10 1.38 -1.66
N ALA A 227 -6.87 1.76 -0.64
CA ALA A 227 -8.15 1.12 -0.34
C ALA A 227 -9.22 1.45 -1.38
N LEU A 228 -9.28 2.70 -1.83
CA LEU A 228 -10.24 3.13 -2.85
C LEU A 228 -9.96 2.47 -4.21
N VAL A 229 -8.70 2.42 -4.62
CA VAL A 229 -8.27 1.73 -5.85
C VAL A 229 -8.64 0.24 -5.78
N THR A 230 -8.43 -0.41 -4.64
CA THR A 230 -8.83 -1.82 -4.47
C THR A 230 -10.34 -1.98 -4.52
N ALA A 231 -11.09 -1.16 -3.77
CA ALA A 231 -12.55 -1.23 -3.73
C ALA A 231 -13.17 -1.01 -5.12
N PHE A 232 -12.64 -0.06 -5.89
CA PHE A 232 -13.04 0.18 -7.27
C PHE A 232 -12.70 -1.01 -8.18
N GLY A 233 -11.48 -1.54 -8.09
CA GLY A 233 -11.07 -2.74 -8.83
C GLY A 233 -12.01 -3.93 -8.57
N MET A 234 -12.29 -4.22 -7.30
CA MET A 234 -13.20 -5.30 -6.89
C MET A 234 -14.63 -5.05 -7.36
N TYR A 235 -15.12 -3.81 -7.29
CA TYR A 235 -16.43 -3.44 -7.81
C TYR A 235 -16.55 -3.69 -9.32
N THR A 236 -15.53 -3.31 -10.10
CA THR A 236 -15.52 -3.57 -11.55
C THR A 236 -15.48 -5.06 -11.87
N TYR A 237 -14.68 -5.84 -11.13
CA TYR A 237 -14.62 -7.29 -11.30
C TYR A 237 -15.93 -7.98 -10.92
N ALA A 238 -16.60 -7.55 -9.84
CA ALA A 238 -17.87 -8.10 -9.40
C ALA A 238 -18.95 -8.07 -10.49
N LYS A 239 -18.97 -7.01 -11.32
CA LYS A 239 -19.91 -6.89 -12.45
C LYS A 239 -19.71 -7.97 -13.51
N ASN A 240 -18.46 -8.35 -13.74
CA ASN A 240 -18.07 -9.25 -14.83
C ASN A 240 -17.87 -10.70 -14.37
N VAL A 241 -18.01 -10.98 -13.07
CA VAL A 241 -17.62 -12.27 -12.49
C VAL A 241 -18.43 -13.44 -13.01
N GLN A 242 -19.70 -13.22 -13.36
CA GLN A 242 -20.55 -14.28 -13.94
C GLN A 242 -20.05 -14.69 -15.33
N TYR A 243 -19.69 -13.71 -16.16
CA TYR A 243 -19.12 -13.94 -17.47
C TYR A 243 -17.73 -14.58 -17.36
N LEU A 244 -16.83 -13.99 -16.57
CA LEU A 244 -15.48 -14.47 -16.37
C LEU A 244 -15.44 -15.89 -15.82
N ALA A 245 -16.37 -16.27 -14.94
CA ALA A 245 -16.44 -17.64 -14.41
C ALA A 245 -16.84 -18.69 -15.45
N ARG A 246 -17.54 -18.30 -16.53
CA ARG A 246 -18.00 -19.20 -17.58
C ARG A 246 -17.03 -19.24 -18.77
N ALA A 247 -16.51 -18.08 -19.16
CA ALA A 247 -15.76 -17.91 -20.40
C ALA A 247 -14.23 -18.01 -20.22
N TRP A 248 -13.71 -17.79 -19.01
CA TRP A 248 -12.28 -17.62 -18.79
C TRP A 248 -11.73 -18.47 -17.64
N PRO A 249 -10.46 -18.94 -17.73
CA PRO A 249 -9.78 -19.54 -16.60
C PRO A 249 -9.66 -18.56 -15.42
N ALA A 250 -9.57 -19.10 -14.20
CA ALA A 250 -9.47 -18.32 -12.96
C ALA A 250 -8.26 -17.37 -12.88
N ALA A 251 -7.29 -17.52 -13.78
CA ALA A 251 -6.12 -16.64 -13.88
C ALA A 251 -6.38 -15.36 -14.69
N PHE A 252 -7.57 -15.17 -15.27
CA PHE A 252 -7.89 -13.99 -16.07
C PHE A 252 -8.85 -13.03 -15.36
N PHE A 253 -8.62 -11.75 -15.57
CA PHE A 253 -9.33 -10.66 -14.92
C PHE A 253 -9.78 -9.61 -15.95
N SER A 254 -10.91 -8.96 -15.69
CA SER A 254 -11.39 -7.84 -16.52
C SER A 254 -10.54 -6.58 -16.38
N ASP A 255 -9.78 -6.46 -15.29
CA ASP A 255 -8.86 -5.35 -15.04
C ASP A 255 -7.68 -5.87 -14.22
N THR A 256 -6.47 -5.45 -14.59
CA THR A 256 -5.26 -5.75 -13.84
C THR A 256 -5.35 -5.34 -12.37
N VAL A 257 -6.01 -4.23 -12.04
CA VAL A 257 -6.19 -3.78 -10.65
C VAL A 257 -6.94 -4.81 -9.82
N ALA A 258 -7.89 -5.54 -10.42
CA ALA A 258 -8.64 -6.60 -9.74
C ALA A 258 -7.82 -7.87 -9.47
N SER A 259 -6.68 -8.05 -10.15
CA SER A 259 -5.74 -9.15 -9.92
C SER A 259 -4.78 -8.92 -8.75
N VAL A 260 -4.78 -7.71 -8.18
CA VAL A 260 -3.93 -7.33 -7.03
C VAL A 260 -4.66 -7.64 -5.73
N LEU A 261 -4.04 -8.39 -4.83
CA LEU A 261 -4.63 -8.68 -3.52
C LEU A 261 -4.75 -7.39 -2.68
N PRO A 262 -5.80 -7.24 -1.85
CA PRO A 262 -5.94 -6.10 -0.93
C PRO A 262 -4.69 -5.82 -0.10
N VAL A 263 -4.09 -6.86 0.48
CA VAL A 263 -2.85 -6.74 1.27
C VAL A 263 -1.67 -6.23 0.45
N GLN A 264 -1.54 -6.67 -0.81
CA GLN A 264 -0.50 -6.22 -1.73
C GLN A 264 -0.70 -4.76 -2.09
N MET A 265 -1.94 -4.36 -2.40
CA MET A 265 -2.26 -2.97 -2.72
C MET A 265 -1.90 -2.03 -1.57
N VAL A 266 -2.30 -2.37 -0.34
CA VAL A 266 -2.08 -1.50 0.83
C VAL A 266 -0.62 -1.50 1.26
N ALA A 267 0.05 -2.66 1.33
CA ALA A 267 1.42 -2.75 1.80
C ALA A 267 2.40 -2.02 0.87
N PHE A 268 2.37 -2.36 -0.42
CA PHE A 268 3.24 -1.72 -1.42
C PHE A 268 2.78 -0.29 -1.71
N GLY A 269 1.48 0.00 -1.62
CA GLY A 269 0.96 1.35 -1.78
C GLY A 269 1.42 2.30 -0.69
N ALA A 270 1.44 1.85 0.58
CA ALA A 270 1.96 2.64 1.69
C ALA A 270 3.48 2.88 1.55
N LEU A 271 4.27 1.85 1.21
CA LEU A 271 5.71 1.99 0.96
C LEU A 271 6.00 2.95 -0.21
N GLY A 272 5.30 2.75 -1.33
CA GLY A 272 5.38 3.62 -2.50
C GLY A 272 5.06 5.06 -2.13
N SER A 273 4.00 5.28 -1.36
CA SER A 273 3.58 6.62 -0.93
C SER A 273 4.65 7.34 -0.10
N VAL A 274 5.29 6.65 0.85
CA VAL A 274 6.39 7.23 1.64
C VAL A 274 7.61 7.52 0.76
N ALA A 275 7.98 6.58 -0.12
CA ALA A 275 9.10 6.76 -1.04
C ALA A 275 8.89 7.96 -1.99
N GLY A 276 7.71 8.06 -2.60
CA GLY A 276 7.31 9.17 -3.48
C GLY A 276 7.36 10.52 -2.78
N TYR A 277 6.86 10.58 -1.55
CA TYR A 277 6.91 11.78 -0.71
C TYR A 277 8.35 12.23 -0.42
N TRP A 278 9.25 11.31 -0.07
CA TRP A 278 10.66 11.63 0.15
C TRP A 278 11.36 12.08 -1.14
N MET A 279 11.06 11.43 -2.26
CA MET A 279 11.60 11.85 -3.56
C MET A 279 11.18 13.28 -3.91
N ALA A 280 9.93 13.66 -3.65
CA ALA A 280 9.45 15.02 -3.90
C ALA A 280 10.15 16.05 -3.01
N ILE A 281 10.35 15.75 -1.72
CA ILE A 281 11.11 16.62 -0.81
C ILE A 281 12.55 16.80 -1.32
N ARG A 282 13.21 15.70 -1.68
CA ARG A 282 14.59 15.74 -2.20
C ARG A 282 14.67 16.55 -3.49
N TYR A 283 13.72 16.36 -4.40
CA TYR A 283 13.65 17.11 -5.65
C TYR A 283 13.51 18.62 -5.40
N VAL A 284 12.63 19.04 -4.49
CA VAL A 284 12.46 20.46 -4.13
C VAL A 284 13.73 21.02 -3.49
N TYR A 285 14.36 20.27 -2.59
CA TYR A 285 15.60 20.68 -1.94
C TYR A 285 16.74 20.90 -2.95
N TRP A 286 16.96 19.92 -3.83
CA TRP A 286 17.94 19.96 -4.91
C TRP A 286 17.74 21.20 -5.81
N ARG A 287 16.50 21.44 -6.25
CA ARG A 287 16.11 22.61 -7.04
C ARG A 287 16.45 23.95 -6.38
N LYS A 288 16.37 24.05 -5.05
CA LYS A 288 16.57 25.31 -4.32
C LYS A 288 18.05 25.59 -3.98
N HIS A 289 18.90 24.57 -3.87
CA HIS A 289 20.27 24.72 -3.31
C HIS A 289 21.40 24.30 -4.25
N GLU A 290 21.13 23.51 -5.30
CA GLU A 290 22.18 23.02 -6.21
C GLU A 290 22.08 23.60 -7.64
N MET A 291 21.03 24.38 -7.94
CA MET A 291 20.84 25.05 -9.25
C MET A 291 20.90 26.59 -9.20
N ASN A 292 21.10 27.16 -8.02
CA ASN A 292 21.40 28.57 -7.81
C ASN A 292 22.84 28.69 -7.30
#